data_AF-A0A6P6E5Y8-F1
#
_entry.id   AF-A0A6P6E5Y8-F1
#
_cell.length_a   1.000
_cell.length_b   1.000
_cell.length_c   1.000
_cell.angle_alpha   90.00
_cell.angle_beta   90.00
_cell.angle_gamma   90.00
#
_symmetry.space_group_name_H-M   'P 1'
#
loop_
_entity.id
_entity.type
_entity.pdbx_description
1 polymer ?
#
loop_
_entity_poly.entity_id
_entity_poly.type
_entity_poly.pdbx_seq_one_letter_code
_entity_poly.pdbx_strand_id
1 'polypeptide(L)'
;MEILIGDPITTCLSPSVYDMICKLGFEFKENCNIHSIVAQNGEVCWKTITKCVSYTDPDQSLNYWESVKRLGPVCEAIHLHVLSLNKEQFEIQYSPWFQWTSFPELFPEVFEALGSLHSAAISLSLMKLTSCLERALGDAFLLIGKECPFLLRDLLASEALACIFGQPVMDVLKVFIGSPRGLNLRNILWHGFASPQEIPPKYCSTLLLFTAGLGQLLESYCQQTKVSLAHRSFVTLTNLEELIVFPDITHTVLSVLEELMMKSAFILKIMLPYWEIALIKFKAHRFADCTMLLLTQLEAGLRRVFAAVNKCPDTLLTAESTTLYTTLDEILAKHLTDGKINQLPVLLGEPAMEFLWDFLNHQEGPRIRDHLSHGEVNLPEFPEEAASQLLAFSVVLLLRFSDAAVLSAVKEEAAVRLLLRIAEDYHSRCHPAFQLKKQVLSCEESVRKWPLLPWPEEPCQEAARLEDTETNACYSLITKILHELCHHVPENHRVLSVFDDHPAEE
;
A
#
# COMPACT_ATOMS: atom_id res chain seq x y z
N MET A 1 19.14 -16.83 14.73
CA MET A 1 18.09 -17.67 15.34
C MET A 1 17.41 -18.39 14.18
N GLU A 2 17.56 -19.71 14.06
CA GLU A 2 16.89 -20.48 13.01
C GLU A 2 15.38 -20.50 13.30
N ILE A 3 14.58 -19.96 12.39
CA ILE A 3 13.12 -20.12 12.45
C ILE A 3 12.86 -21.57 12.08
N LEU A 4 12.53 -22.39 13.08
CA LEU A 4 12.17 -23.80 12.86
C LEU A 4 11.01 -23.87 11.86
N ILE A 5 11.26 -24.50 10.72
CA ILE A 5 10.27 -24.73 9.68
C ILE A 5 9.31 -25.80 10.24
N GLY A 6 8.16 -25.37 10.75
CA GLY A 6 7.04 -26.27 11.09
C GLY A 6 6.46 -26.95 9.84
N ASP A 7 5.35 -27.67 10.02
CA ASP A 7 4.62 -28.27 8.91
C ASP A 7 4.35 -27.23 7.81
N PRO A 8 4.41 -27.62 6.52
CA PRO A 8 4.23 -26.68 5.42
C PRO A 8 2.84 -26.05 5.52
N ILE A 9 2.80 -24.74 5.77
CA ILE A 9 1.56 -23.95 5.77
C ILE A 9 0.93 -24.07 4.38
N THR A 10 -0.26 -24.65 4.31
CA THR A 10 -1.03 -24.87 3.08
C THR A 10 -2.07 -23.78 2.82
N THR A 11 -2.46 -23.02 3.85
CA THR A 11 -3.42 -21.92 3.78
C THR A 11 -3.19 -20.94 4.94
N CYS A 12 -3.45 -19.65 4.70
CA CYS A 12 -3.54 -18.63 5.75
C CYS A 12 -4.99 -18.11 5.89
N LEU A 13 -5.97 -18.93 5.50
CA LEU A 13 -7.40 -18.71 5.74
C LEU A 13 -7.86 -19.70 6.81
N SER A 14 -8.67 -19.23 7.77
CA SER A 14 -9.33 -20.14 8.72
C SER A 14 -10.24 -21.11 7.96
N PRO A 15 -10.55 -22.30 8.49
CA PRO A 15 -11.43 -23.25 7.80
C PRO A 15 -12.76 -22.65 7.36
N SER A 16 -13.33 -21.75 8.17
CA SER A 16 -14.59 -21.06 7.85
C SER A 16 -14.46 -20.08 6.68
N VAL A 17 -13.37 -19.31 6.65
CA VAL A 17 -13.10 -18.32 5.59
C VAL A 17 -12.68 -19.03 4.30
N TYR A 18 -11.86 -20.08 4.40
CA TYR A 18 -11.49 -20.93 3.27
C TYR A 18 -12.74 -21.54 2.62
N ASP A 19 -13.65 -22.11 3.41
CA ASP A 19 -14.87 -22.71 2.86
C ASP A 19 -15.76 -21.66 2.17
N MET A 20 -15.92 -20.49 2.81
CA MET A 20 -16.70 -19.38 2.27
C MET A 20 -16.17 -18.83 0.94
N ILE A 21 -14.85 -18.72 0.78
CA ILE A 21 -14.22 -18.15 -0.42
C ILE A 21 -14.01 -19.21 -1.51
N CYS A 22 -13.51 -20.38 -1.14
CA CYS A 22 -13.02 -21.36 -2.10
C CYS A 22 -14.12 -22.32 -2.59
N LYS A 23 -15.18 -22.54 -1.79
CA LYS A 23 -16.16 -23.60 -2.07
C LYS A 23 -17.61 -23.11 -2.15
N LEU A 24 -18.03 -22.33 -1.16
CA LEU A 24 -19.43 -21.99 -0.95
C LEU A 24 -20.07 -21.38 -2.19
N GLY A 25 -21.19 -21.96 -2.64
CA GLY A 25 -21.94 -21.50 -3.80
C GLY A 25 -21.41 -22.00 -5.15
N PHE A 26 -20.18 -22.49 -5.25
CA PHE A 26 -19.64 -23.10 -6.48
C PHE A 26 -19.88 -24.60 -6.59
N GLU A 27 -20.37 -25.22 -5.52
CA GLU A 27 -20.77 -26.64 -5.49
C GLU A 27 -22.06 -26.89 -6.29
N PHE A 28 -22.88 -25.85 -6.47
CA PHE A 28 -24.13 -25.93 -7.21
C PHE A 28 -23.88 -25.78 -8.70
N LYS A 29 -24.14 -26.84 -9.46
CA LYS A 29 -24.11 -26.84 -10.93
C LYS A 29 -25.39 -26.27 -11.56
N GLU A 30 -26.20 -25.55 -10.79
CA GLU A 30 -27.39 -24.91 -11.32
C GLU A 30 -26.97 -23.82 -12.31
N ASN A 31 -27.29 -24.03 -13.59
CA ASN A 31 -26.98 -23.07 -14.64
C ASN A 31 -27.83 -21.81 -14.45
N CYS A 32 -27.25 -20.77 -13.85
CA CYS A 32 -27.84 -19.44 -13.87
C CYS A 32 -27.81 -18.93 -15.32
N ASN A 33 -28.97 -18.55 -15.86
CA ASN A 33 -29.04 -18.03 -17.23
C ASN A 33 -28.44 -16.63 -17.27
N ILE A 34 -27.34 -16.45 -18.01
CA ILE A 34 -26.67 -15.14 -18.17
C ILE A 34 -27.63 -14.05 -18.65
N HIS A 35 -28.62 -14.37 -19.49
CA HIS A 35 -29.61 -13.40 -19.97
C HIS A 35 -30.52 -12.82 -18.87
N SER A 36 -30.55 -13.46 -17.70
CA SER A 36 -31.22 -12.90 -16.51
C SER A 36 -30.35 -11.94 -15.70
N ILE A 37 -29.03 -11.95 -15.93
CA ILE A 37 -28.02 -11.14 -15.23
C ILE A 37 -27.54 -9.99 -16.11
N VAL A 38 -27.35 -10.21 -17.41
CA VAL A 38 -26.83 -9.24 -18.38
C VAL A 38 -27.71 -9.25 -19.63
N ALA A 39 -28.21 -8.08 -20.01
CA ALA A 39 -28.94 -7.90 -21.26
C ALA A 39 -28.01 -7.89 -22.47
N GLN A 40 -28.55 -8.05 -23.69
CA GLN A 40 -27.74 -8.13 -24.92
C GLN A 40 -26.87 -6.88 -25.16
N ASN A 41 -27.31 -5.72 -24.68
CA ASN A 41 -26.59 -4.45 -24.77
C ASN A 41 -25.51 -4.26 -23.66
N GLY A 42 -25.34 -5.22 -22.75
CA GLY A 42 -24.40 -5.10 -21.61
C GLY A 42 -24.97 -4.49 -20.34
N GLU A 43 -26.27 -4.18 -20.31
CA GLU A 43 -26.91 -3.68 -19.12
C GLU A 43 -26.98 -4.75 -18.02
N VAL A 44 -26.56 -4.39 -16.81
CA VAL A 44 -26.53 -5.29 -15.65
C VAL A 44 -27.90 -5.30 -14.97
N CYS A 45 -28.52 -6.48 -14.91
CA CYS A 45 -29.81 -6.68 -14.26
C CYS A 45 -29.65 -6.84 -12.74
N TRP A 46 -29.50 -5.71 -12.04
CA TRP A 46 -29.38 -5.68 -10.58
C TRP A 46 -30.55 -6.34 -9.84
N LYS A 47 -31.76 -6.32 -10.41
CA LYS A 47 -32.95 -6.98 -9.83
C LYS A 47 -32.76 -8.49 -9.66
N THR A 48 -32.04 -9.15 -10.56
CA THR A 48 -31.75 -10.59 -10.45
C THR A 48 -30.66 -10.84 -9.42
N ILE A 49 -29.58 -10.06 -9.46
CA ILE A 49 -28.43 -10.20 -8.55
C ILE A 49 -28.85 -9.96 -7.10
N THR A 50 -29.60 -8.88 -6.83
CA THR A 50 -30.01 -8.48 -5.48
C THR A 50 -31.01 -9.45 -4.84
N LYS A 51 -31.76 -10.24 -5.63
CA LYS A 51 -32.62 -11.32 -5.11
C LYS A 51 -31.83 -12.49 -4.51
N CYS A 52 -30.55 -12.64 -4.84
CA CYS A 52 -29.68 -13.65 -4.24
C CYS A 52 -29.18 -13.24 -2.85
N VAL A 53 -29.30 -11.96 -2.48
CA VAL A 53 -28.96 -11.49 -1.14
C VAL A 53 -30.05 -11.92 -0.15
N SER A 54 -29.62 -12.45 0.99
CA SER A 54 -30.50 -12.97 2.03
C SER A 54 -30.30 -12.20 3.34
N TYR A 55 -31.38 -12.02 4.10
CA TYR A 55 -31.40 -11.27 5.35
C TYR A 55 -31.83 -12.19 6.49
N THR A 56 -31.36 -11.90 7.71
CA THR A 56 -31.74 -12.58 8.94
C THR A 56 -33.01 -11.94 9.52
N ASP A 57 -33.93 -12.77 10.01
CA ASP A 57 -35.13 -12.35 10.73
C ASP A 57 -34.83 -12.40 12.24
N PRO A 58 -35.14 -11.38 13.08
CA PRO A 58 -35.89 -10.15 12.81
C PRO A 58 -35.06 -8.89 12.53
N ASP A 59 -33.74 -8.93 12.76
CA ASP A 59 -32.88 -7.75 12.71
C ASP A 59 -32.66 -7.18 11.30
N GLN A 60 -33.18 -7.85 10.26
CA GLN A 60 -32.98 -7.53 8.84
C GLN A 60 -31.50 -7.35 8.46
N SER A 61 -30.61 -7.97 9.24
CA SER A 61 -29.16 -7.90 9.00
C SER A 61 -28.76 -8.90 7.91
N LEU A 62 -27.74 -8.58 7.12
CA LEU A 62 -27.30 -9.43 6.02
C LEU A 62 -26.87 -10.82 6.51
N ASN A 63 -27.50 -11.86 5.96
CA ASN A 63 -27.04 -13.24 6.08
C ASN A 63 -25.95 -13.47 5.03
N TYR A 64 -24.70 -13.18 5.40
CA TYR A 64 -23.55 -13.29 4.51
C TYR A 64 -23.36 -14.70 3.95
N TRP A 65 -23.47 -15.73 4.80
CA TRP A 65 -23.30 -17.12 4.38
C TRP A 65 -24.29 -17.51 3.28
N GLU A 66 -25.59 -17.31 3.53
CA GLU A 66 -26.62 -17.66 2.54
C GLU A 66 -26.54 -16.78 1.29
N SER A 67 -26.16 -15.51 1.44
CA SER A 67 -25.95 -14.62 0.30
C SER A 67 -24.80 -15.08 -0.59
N VAL A 68 -23.63 -15.43 -0.03
CA VAL A 68 -22.49 -15.97 -0.80
C VAL A 68 -22.90 -17.24 -1.53
N LYS A 69 -23.58 -18.16 -0.82
CA LYS A 69 -24.06 -19.42 -1.39
C LYS A 69 -24.95 -19.20 -2.62
N ARG A 70 -25.88 -18.24 -2.57
CA ARG A 70 -26.81 -17.94 -3.67
C ARG A 70 -26.19 -17.08 -4.78
N LEU A 71 -25.15 -16.31 -4.46
CA LEU A 71 -24.40 -15.51 -5.42
C LEU A 71 -23.34 -16.34 -6.17
N GLY A 72 -22.91 -17.50 -5.64
CA GLY A 72 -21.94 -18.38 -6.30
C GLY A 72 -22.28 -18.74 -7.75
N PRO A 73 -23.50 -19.25 -8.05
CA PRO A 73 -23.91 -19.55 -9.43
C PRO A 73 -23.99 -18.31 -10.34
N VAL A 74 -24.30 -17.14 -9.76
CA VAL A 74 -24.29 -15.86 -10.49
C VAL A 74 -22.86 -15.49 -10.87
N CYS A 75 -21.90 -15.65 -9.95
CA CYS A 75 -20.48 -15.41 -10.23
C CYS A 75 -19.95 -16.34 -11.32
N GLU A 76 -20.34 -17.62 -11.31
CA GLU A 76 -20.00 -18.59 -12.35
C GLU A 76 -20.52 -18.13 -13.72
N ALA A 77 -21.80 -17.78 -13.83
CA ALA A 77 -22.39 -17.35 -15.08
C ALA A 77 -21.76 -16.06 -15.62
N ILE A 78 -21.45 -15.10 -14.74
CA ILE A 78 -20.72 -13.88 -15.12
C ILE A 78 -19.33 -14.22 -15.62
N HIS A 79 -18.60 -15.11 -14.94
CA HIS A 79 -17.25 -15.50 -15.35
C HIS A 79 -17.24 -16.14 -16.73
N LEU A 80 -18.14 -17.08 -16.99
CA LEU A 80 -18.28 -17.72 -18.30
C LEU A 80 -18.66 -16.71 -19.39
N HIS A 81 -19.53 -15.75 -19.08
CA HIS A 81 -19.87 -14.65 -19.99
C HIS A 81 -18.65 -13.80 -20.32
N VAL A 82 -17.92 -13.32 -19.30
CA VAL A 82 -16.70 -12.51 -19.51
C VAL A 82 -15.68 -13.26 -20.36
N LEU A 83 -15.43 -14.54 -20.09
CA LEU A 83 -14.50 -15.35 -20.89
C LEU A 83 -14.99 -15.64 -22.31
N SER A 84 -16.29 -15.52 -22.58
CA SER A 84 -16.85 -15.72 -23.93
C SER A 84 -16.66 -14.51 -24.85
N LEU A 85 -16.39 -13.33 -24.27
CA LEU A 85 -16.19 -12.11 -25.02
C LEU A 85 -14.77 -12.06 -25.59
N ASN A 86 -14.62 -11.47 -26.76
CA ASN A 86 -13.33 -10.98 -27.23
C ASN A 86 -13.11 -9.53 -26.77
N LYS A 87 -11.89 -9.01 -26.98
CA LYS A 87 -11.50 -7.66 -26.56
C LYS A 87 -12.40 -6.57 -27.15
N GLU A 88 -12.71 -6.64 -28.45
CA GLU A 88 -13.56 -5.64 -29.12
C GLU A 88 -15.00 -5.66 -28.56
N GLN A 89 -15.57 -6.85 -28.35
CA GLN A 89 -16.89 -7.00 -27.75
C GLN A 89 -16.93 -6.43 -26.32
N PHE A 90 -15.90 -6.74 -25.51
CA PHE A 90 -15.79 -6.21 -24.16
C PHE A 90 -15.70 -4.68 -24.16
N GLU A 91 -14.86 -4.11 -25.04
CA GLU A 91 -14.68 -2.66 -25.13
C GLU A 91 -15.96 -1.95 -25.56
N ILE A 92 -16.64 -2.46 -26.59
CA ILE A 92 -17.91 -1.88 -27.06
C ILE A 92 -18.99 -1.96 -25.98
N GLN A 93 -19.07 -3.09 -25.27
CA GLN A 93 -20.16 -3.37 -24.34
C GLN A 93 -19.95 -2.73 -22.95
N TYR A 94 -18.70 -2.62 -22.48
CA TYR A 94 -18.40 -2.25 -21.09
C TYR A 94 -17.52 -1.01 -20.90
N SER A 95 -16.60 -0.69 -21.82
CA SER A 95 -15.70 0.47 -21.62
C SER A 95 -16.40 1.83 -21.38
N PRO A 96 -17.54 2.13 -22.01
CA PRO A 96 -18.29 3.36 -21.70
C PRO A 96 -18.71 3.44 -20.23
N TRP A 97 -18.93 2.29 -19.58
CA TRP A 97 -19.43 2.20 -18.22
C TRP A 97 -18.34 2.26 -17.14
N PHE A 98 -17.07 2.42 -17.52
CA PHE A 98 -15.96 2.58 -16.58
C PHE A 98 -15.48 4.03 -16.44
N GLN A 99 -16.02 4.96 -17.23
CA GLN A 99 -15.60 6.36 -17.25
C GLN A 99 -15.88 7.11 -15.95
N TRP A 100 -16.79 6.59 -15.11
CA TRP A 100 -17.06 7.13 -13.78
C TRP A 100 -15.98 6.79 -12.74
N THR A 101 -14.99 5.98 -13.12
CA THR A 101 -13.86 5.66 -12.27
C THR A 101 -12.67 6.54 -12.65
N SER A 102 -11.75 6.78 -11.72
CA SER A 102 -10.56 7.60 -12.01
C SER A 102 -9.53 6.90 -12.92
N PHE A 103 -9.74 5.63 -13.32
CA PHE A 103 -8.80 4.82 -14.10
C PHE A 103 -9.51 3.83 -15.05
N PRO A 104 -10.18 4.29 -16.12
CA PRO A 104 -10.87 3.41 -17.06
C PRO A 104 -9.93 2.44 -17.82
N GLU A 105 -8.64 2.75 -17.93
CA GLU A 105 -7.64 1.90 -18.58
C GLU A 105 -7.32 0.62 -17.78
N LEU A 106 -7.69 0.57 -16.51
CA LEU A 106 -7.52 -0.61 -15.66
C LEU A 106 -8.33 -1.81 -16.17
N PHE A 107 -9.54 -1.58 -16.68
CA PHE A 107 -10.51 -2.65 -16.92
C PHE A 107 -10.16 -3.54 -18.11
N PRO A 108 -9.66 -3.02 -19.25
CA PRO A 108 -9.10 -3.85 -20.31
C PRO A 108 -7.93 -4.72 -19.82
N GLU A 109 -7.06 -4.21 -18.95
CA GLU A 109 -5.95 -4.98 -18.39
C GLU A 109 -6.45 -6.14 -17.50
N VAL A 110 -7.45 -5.87 -16.66
CA VAL A 110 -8.09 -6.88 -15.82
C VAL A 110 -8.76 -7.96 -16.68
N PHE A 111 -9.42 -7.57 -17.77
CA PHE A 111 -10.02 -8.49 -18.72
C PHE A 111 -8.97 -9.40 -19.38
N GLU A 112 -7.84 -8.85 -19.82
CA GLU A 112 -6.72 -9.63 -20.37
C GLU A 112 -6.12 -10.59 -19.32
N ALA A 113 -5.97 -10.14 -18.07
CA ALA A 113 -5.50 -10.97 -16.97
C ALA A 113 -6.42 -12.17 -16.69
N LEU A 114 -7.75 -11.96 -16.78
CA LEU A 114 -8.74 -13.04 -16.65
C LEU A 114 -8.60 -14.10 -17.75
N GLY A 115 -8.28 -13.68 -18.98
CA GLY A 115 -8.01 -14.61 -20.08
C GLY A 115 -6.74 -15.44 -19.89
N SER A 116 -5.73 -14.91 -19.18
CA SER A 116 -4.49 -15.65 -18.88
C SER A 116 -4.66 -16.78 -17.85
N LEU A 117 -5.70 -16.69 -17.02
CA LEU A 117 -5.97 -17.58 -15.87
C LEU A 117 -4.80 -17.72 -14.88
N HIS A 118 -3.82 -16.80 -14.91
CA HIS A 118 -2.71 -16.82 -13.97
C HIS A 118 -3.15 -16.32 -12.59
N SER A 119 -3.19 -17.23 -11.62
CA SER A 119 -3.72 -17.02 -10.26
C SER A 119 -3.21 -15.76 -9.53
N ALA A 120 -1.91 -15.47 -9.60
CA ALA A 120 -1.34 -14.27 -8.96
C ALA A 120 -1.75 -12.98 -9.69
N ALA A 121 -1.91 -13.03 -11.02
CA ALA A 121 -2.38 -11.89 -11.81
C ALA A 121 -3.87 -11.61 -11.55
N ILE A 122 -4.69 -12.65 -11.35
CA ILE A 122 -6.10 -12.52 -10.95
C ILE A 122 -6.21 -11.82 -9.58
N SER A 123 -5.41 -12.24 -8.62
CA SER A 123 -5.37 -11.64 -7.29
C SER A 123 -4.92 -10.17 -7.32
N LEU A 124 -3.85 -9.86 -8.06
CA LEU A 124 -3.42 -8.49 -8.30
C LEU A 124 -4.54 -7.66 -8.96
N SER A 125 -5.23 -8.23 -9.94
CA SER A 125 -6.36 -7.57 -10.62
C SER A 125 -7.49 -7.25 -9.65
N LEU A 126 -7.81 -8.16 -8.72
CA LEU A 126 -8.77 -7.92 -7.65
C LEU A 126 -8.32 -6.83 -6.68
N MET A 127 -7.04 -6.78 -6.30
CA MET A 127 -6.50 -5.69 -5.47
C MET A 127 -6.66 -4.33 -6.17
N LYS A 128 -6.34 -4.26 -7.46
CA LYS A 128 -6.50 -3.03 -8.25
C LYS A 128 -7.97 -2.65 -8.41
N LEU A 129 -8.85 -3.60 -8.72
CA LEU A 129 -10.30 -3.38 -8.84
C LEU A 129 -10.89 -2.87 -7.52
N THR A 130 -10.56 -3.50 -6.40
CA THR A 130 -11.12 -3.10 -5.09
C THR A 130 -10.67 -1.70 -4.69
N SER A 131 -9.41 -1.35 -4.94
CA SER A 131 -8.88 0.00 -4.64
C SER A 131 -9.46 1.07 -5.57
N CYS A 132 -9.58 0.77 -6.86
CA CYS A 132 -10.23 1.65 -7.84
C CYS A 132 -11.72 1.86 -7.49
N LEU A 133 -12.42 0.80 -7.14
CA LEU A 133 -13.83 0.86 -6.75
C LEU A 133 -14.03 1.63 -5.44
N GLU A 134 -13.18 1.42 -4.43
CA GLU A 134 -13.21 2.18 -3.18
C GLU A 134 -13.07 3.68 -3.44
N ARG A 135 -12.10 4.08 -4.28
CA ARG A 135 -11.95 5.48 -4.69
C ARG A 135 -13.17 6.01 -5.44
N ALA A 136 -13.65 5.28 -6.44
CA ALA A 136 -14.76 5.71 -7.29
C ALA A 136 -16.07 5.84 -6.50
N LEU A 137 -16.32 4.93 -5.56
CA LEU A 137 -17.43 5.04 -4.62
C LEU A 137 -17.29 6.27 -3.71
N GLY A 138 -16.07 6.64 -3.30
CA GLY A 138 -15.84 7.87 -2.56
C GLY A 138 -16.14 9.13 -3.38
N ASP A 139 -15.81 9.13 -4.68
CA ASP A 139 -16.19 10.23 -5.59
C ASP A 139 -17.72 10.31 -5.73
N ALA A 140 -18.39 9.16 -5.92
CA ALA A 140 -19.84 9.10 -6.00
C ALA A 140 -20.51 9.54 -4.69
N PHE A 141 -19.95 9.18 -3.53
CA PHE A 141 -20.44 9.59 -2.22
C PHE A 141 -20.49 11.11 -2.09
N LEU A 142 -19.49 11.83 -2.61
CA LEU A 142 -19.38 13.29 -2.54
C LEU A 142 -20.42 14.03 -3.40
N LEU A 143 -21.21 13.33 -4.21
CA LEU A 143 -22.39 13.93 -4.87
C LEU A 143 -23.48 14.34 -3.87
N ILE A 144 -23.52 13.68 -2.70
CA ILE A 144 -24.52 13.93 -1.65
C ILE A 144 -23.83 14.27 -0.32
N GLY A 145 -22.81 13.50 0.04
CA GLY A 145 -22.05 13.65 1.28
C GLY A 145 -21.06 14.82 1.25
N LYS A 146 -20.54 15.18 2.42
CA LYS A 146 -19.58 16.28 2.59
C LYS A 146 -18.14 15.80 2.78
N GLU A 147 -17.96 14.81 3.65
CA GLU A 147 -16.66 14.21 3.97
C GLU A 147 -16.73 12.71 3.73
N CYS A 148 -15.89 12.22 2.81
CA CYS A 148 -15.84 10.80 2.48
C CYS A 148 -15.36 10.00 3.69
N PRO A 149 -16.09 8.94 4.11
CA PRO A 149 -15.60 8.02 5.13
C PRO A 149 -14.24 7.44 4.76
N PHE A 150 -13.36 7.30 5.77
CA PHE A 150 -12.03 6.72 5.58
C PHE A 150 -12.07 5.20 5.36
N LEU A 151 -12.96 4.50 6.07
CA LEU A 151 -13.07 3.05 5.96
C LEU A 151 -14.08 2.64 4.89
N LEU A 152 -13.68 1.76 3.97
CA LEU A 152 -14.56 1.18 2.95
C LEU A 152 -15.87 0.62 3.53
N ARG A 153 -15.82 -0.04 4.69
CA ARG A 153 -17.01 -0.57 5.36
C ARG A 153 -18.04 0.53 5.65
N ASP A 154 -17.57 1.67 6.12
CA ASP A 154 -18.43 2.79 6.52
C ASP A 154 -18.94 3.52 5.27
N LEU A 155 -18.12 3.61 4.22
CA LEU A 155 -18.53 4.07 2.89
C LEU A 155 -19.67 3.21 2.32
N LEU A 156 -19.52 1.88 2.32
CA LEU A 156 -20.54 0.94 1.85
C LEU A 156 -21.82 0.93 2.71
N ALA A 157 -21.72 1.33 3.97
CA ALA A 157 -22.87 1.45 4.87
C ALA A 157 -23.59 2.81 4.76
N SER A 158 -23.06 3.75 3.97
CA SER A 158 -23.60 5.11 3.89
C SER A 158 -24.96 5.19 3.20
N GLU A 159 -25.85 6.01 3.76
CA GLU A 159 -27.14 6.34 3.14
C GLU A 159 -26.97 7.11 1.83
N ALA A 160 -25.89 7.88 1.69
CA ALA A 160 -25.57 8.61 0.47
C ALA A 160 -25.40 7.66 -0.73
N LEU A 161 -24.59 6.61 -0.59
CA LEU A 161 -24.43 5.62 -1.67
C LEU A 161 -25.69 4.78 -1.87
N ALA A 162 -26.42 4.46 -0.80
CA ALA A 162 -27.70 3.78 -0.91
C ALA A 162 -28.75 4.61 -1.67
N CYS A 163 -28.70 5.95 -1.58
CA CYS A 163 -29.56 6.85 -2.35
C CYS A 163 -29.22 6.85 -3.85
N ILE A 164 -27.94 6.68 -4.21
CA ILE A 164 -27.48 6.69 -5.60
C ILE A 164 -27.67 5.32 -6.26
N PHE A 165 -27.18 4.26 -5.62
CA PHE A 165 -27.12 2.91 -6.20
C PHE A 165 -28.26 1.99 -5.74
N GLY A 166 -28.97 2.36 -4.68
CA GLY A 166 -29.98 1.52 -4.03
C GLY A 166 -29.38 0.62 -2.94
N GLN A 167 -30.10 0.52 -1.82
CA GLN A 167 -29.71 -0.31 -0.67
C GLN A 167 -29.37 -1.76 -1.06
N PRO A 168 -30.17 -2.48 -1.87
CA PRO A 168 -29.86 -3.87 -2.20
C PRO A 168 -28.56 -4.04 -3.00
N VAL A 169 -28.18 -3.05 -3.82
CA VAL A 169 -26.91 -3.07 -4.59
C VAL A 169 -25.73 -2.88 -3.65
N MET A 170 -25.83 -1.93 -2.71
CA MET A 170 -24.82 -1.73 -1.68
C MET A 170 -24.64 -2.98 -0.81
N ASP A 171 -25.73 -3.69 -0.52
CA ASP A 171 -25.68 -4.93 0.24
C ASP A 171 -24.98 -6.07 -0.51
N VAL A 172 -25.12 -6.14 -1.84
CA VAL A 172 -24.28 -7.03 -2.67
C VAL A 172 -22.79 -6.68 -2.51
N LEU A 173 -22.41 -5.40 -2.60
CA LEU A 173 -21.01 -4.99 -2.43
C LEU A 173 -20.47 -5.33 -1.03
N LYS A 174 -21.27 -5.14 0.02
CA LYS A 174 -20.90 -5.53 1.39
C LYS A 174 -20.57 -7.01 1.53
N VAL A 175 -21.26 -7.88 0.77
CA VAL A 175 -20.98 -9.34 0.74
C VAL A 175 -19.60 -9.63 0.15
N PHE A 176 -19.17 -8.90 -0.88
CA PHE A 176 -17.91 -9.15 -1.57
C PHE A 176 -16.69 -8.50 -0.90
N ILE A 177 -16.78 -7.21 -0.55
CA ILE A 177 -15.59 -6.39 -0.21
C ILE A 177 -15.70 -5.66 1.13
N GLY A 178 -16.85 -5.71 1.81
CA GLY A 178 -17.10 -4.86 2.99
C GLY A 178 -16.87 -5.53 4.34
N SER A 179 -17.58 -6.62 4.62
CA SER A 179 -17.65 -7.18 5.98
C SER A 179 -16.74 -8.40 6.16
N PRO A 180 -16.03 -8.55 7.30
CA PRO A 180 -15.32 -9.77 7.66
C PRO A 180 -16.20 -11.03 7.75
N ARG A 181 -17.52 -10.84 7.91
CA ARG A 181 -18.50 -11.95 7.88
C ARG A 181 -18.88 -12.40 6.47
N GLY A 182 -18.57 -11.61 5.45
CA GLY A 182 -18.69 -11.95 4.03
C GLY A 182 -17.36 -12.40 3.45
N LEU A 183 -17.22 -12.28 2.13
CA LEU A 183 -15.99 -12.68 1.42
C LEU A 183 -14.79 -11.81 1.79
N ASN A 184 -15.02 -10.53 2.13
CA ASN A 184 -14.00 -9.57 2.55
C ASN A 184 -12.75 -9.52 1.64
N LEU A 185 -12.95 -9.67 0.32
CA LEU A 185 -11.87 -9.91 -0.64
C LEU A 185 -10.81 -8.81 -0.60
N ARG A 186 -11.22 -7.55 -0.42
CA ARG A 186 -10.33 -6.39 -0.28
C ARG A 186 -9.30 -6.65 0.82
N ASN A 187 -9.76 -6.91 2.05
CA ASN A 187 -8.85 -7.04 3.19
C ASN A 187 -8.04 -8.33 3.14
N ILE A 188 -8.65 -9.45 2.73
CA ILE A 188 -7.95 -10.73 2.67
C ILE A 188 -6.76 -10.69 1.70
N LEU A 189 -6.91 -10.00 0.56
CA LEU A 189 -5.83 -9.79 -0.40
C LEU A 189 -4.81 -8.75 0.09
N TRP A 190 -5.24 -7.55 0.50
CA TRP A 190 -4.34 -6.47 0.90
C TRP A 190 -3.52 -6.76 2.16
N HIS A 191 -4.00 -7.65 3.03
CA HIS A 191 -3.25 -8.13 4.19
C HIS A 191 -2.43 -9.41 3.91
N GLY A 192 -2.45 -9.93 2.69
CA GLY A 192 -1.64 -11.09 2.28
C GLY A 192 -2.06 -12.41 2.95
N PHE A 193 -3.36 -12.62 3.21
CA PHE A 193 -3.86 -13.87 3.78
C PHE A 193 -4.17 -14.92 2.71
N ALA A 194 -4.72 -14.52 1.57
CA ALA A 194 -5.03 -15.47 0.51
C ALA A 194 -3.80 -15.76 -0.36
N SER A 195 -3.53 -17.04 -0.58
CA SER A 195 -2.59 -17.47 -1.60
C SER A 195 -3.21 -17.36 -3.00
N PRO A 196 -2.40 -17.30 -4.07
CA PRO A 196 -2.90 -17.09 -5.42
C PRO A 196 -3.97 -18.11 -5.84
N GLN A 197 -3.83 -19.37 -5.44
CA GLN A 197 -4.75 -20.45 -5.82
C GLN A 197 -6.06 -20.45 -5.04
N GLU A 198 -6.16 -19.69 -3.95
CA GLU A 198 -7.34 -19.63 -3.07
C GLU A 198 -8.37 -18.60 -3.52
N ILE A 199 -8.07 -17.82 -4.57
CA ILE A 199 -8.94 -16.77 -5.07
C ILE A 199 -9.58 -17.20 -6.39
N PRO A 200 -10.87 -17.60 -6.39
CA PRO A 200 -11.58 -17.92 -7.61
C PRO A 200 -11.63 -16.73 -8.58
N PRO A 201 -11.28 -16.93 -9.88
CA PRO A 201 -11.32 -15.86 -10.88
C PRO A 201 -12.72 -15.28 -11.10
N LYS A 202 -13.75 -16.04 -10.75
CA LYS A 202 -15.16 -15.66 -10.83
C LYS A 202 -15.46 -14.39 -10.04
N TYR A 203 -14.81 -14.19 -8.90
CA TYR A 203 -14.97 -12.96 -8.12
C TYR A 203 -14.40 -11.75 -8.84
N CYS A 204 -13.29 -11.90 -9.56
CA CYS A 204 -12.69 -10.84 -10.37
C CYS A 204 -13.60 -10.46 -11.55
N SER A 205 -14.11 -11.44 -12.31
CA SER A 205 -15.10 -11.19 -13.37
C SER A 205 -16.37 -10.53 -12.83
N THR A 206 -16.80 -10.92 -11.64
CA THR A 206 -18.01 -10.36 -11.01
C THR A 206 -17.80 -8.90 -10.60
N LEU A 207 -16.68 -8.56 -9.94
CA LEU A 207 -16.39 -7.16 -9.59
C LEU A 207 -16.13 -6.28 -10.82
N LEU A 208 -15.52 -6.84 -11.88
CA LEU A 208 -15.40 -6.18 -13.18
C LEU A 208 -16.78 -5.78 -13.73
N LEU A 209 -17.71 -6.73 -13.79
CA LEU A 209 -19.07 -6.48 -14.27
C LEU A 209 -19.86 -5.53 -13.34
N PHE A 210 -19.73 -5.70 -12.02
CA PHE A 210 -20.40 -4.83 -11.05
C PHE A 210 -19.93 -3.38 -11.16
N THR A 211 -18.64 -3.14 -11.44
CA THR A 211 -18.14 -1.78 -11.65
C THR A 211 -18.82 -1.12 -12.87
N ALA A 212 -19.00 -1.86 -13.96
CA ALA A 212 -19.77 -1.35 -15.11
C ALA A 212 -21.25 -1.13 -14.75
N GLY A 213 -21.87 -2.07 -14.04
CA GLY A 213 -23.26 -1.97 -13.60
C GLY A 213 -23.53 -0.79 -12.64
N LEU A 214 -22.55 -0.43 -11.80
CA LEU A 214 -22.60 0.76 -10.96
C LEU A 214 -22.50 2.03 -11.82
N GLY A 215 -21.63 2.04 -12.83
CA GLY A 215 -21.54 3.15 -13.79
C GLY A 215 -22.87 3.43 -14.50
N GLN A 216 -23.60 2.37 -14.90
CA GLN A 216 -24.94 2.48 -15.50
C GLN A 216 -25.97 3.12 -14.54
N LEU A 217 -25.95 2.72 -13.27
CA LEU A 217 -26.83 3.31 -12.24
C LEU A 217 -26.47 4.77 -11.95
N LEU A 218 -25.17 5.08 -11.84
CA LEU A 218 -24.69 6.43 -11.57
C LEU A 218 -25.02 7.38 -12.71
N GLU A 219 -24.84 6.95 -13.96
CA GLU A 219 -25.22 7.76 -15.12
C GLU A 219 -26.71 8.13 -15.06
N SER A 220 -27.57 7.13 -14.79
CA SER A 220 -29.01 7.34 -14.64
C SER A 220 -29.34 8.35 -13.52
N TYR A 221 -28.66 8.22 -12.37
CA TYR A 221 -28.83 9.14 -11.25
C TYR A 221 -28.40 10.57 -11.60
N CYS A 222 -27.22 10.74 -12.21
CA CYS A 222 -26.68 12.04 -12.63
C CYS A 222 -27.58 12.73 -13.65
N GLN A 223 -28.14 11.98 -14.62
CA GLN A 223 -29.09 12.52 -15.59
C GLN A 223 -30.39 13.01 -14.93
N GLN A 224 -30.92 12.24 -13.98
CA GLN A 224 -32.17 12.58 -13.27
C GLN A 224 -32.00 13.79 -12.34
N THR A 225 -30.88 13.86 -11.63
CA THR A 225 -30.61 14.91 -10.63
C THR A 225 -29.85 16.11 -11.19
N LYS A 226 -29.37 16.03 -12.44
CA LYS A 226 -28.58 17.06 -13.14
C LYS A 226 -27.29 17.44 -12.41
N VAL A 227 -26.67 16.47 -11.73
CA VAL A 227 -25.35 16.63 -11.09
C VAL A 227 -24.28 16.01 -11.96
N SER A 228 -23.04 16.50 -11.83
CA SER A 228 -21.87 15.95 -12.49
C SER A 228 -20.92 15.34 -11.46
N LEU A 229 -20.42 14.14 -11.75
CA LEU A 229 -19.37 13.52 -10.96
C LEU A 229 -18.07 14.32 -11.10
N ALA A 230 -17.41 14.59 -9.98
CA ALA A 230 -16.07 15.17 -9.95
C ALA A 230 -15.11 14.18 -9.31
N HIS A 231 -13.96 13.96 -9.95
CA HIS A 231 -12.92 13.09 -9.42
C HIS A 231 -12.03 13.84 -8.45
N ARG A 232 -11.74 13.22 -7.30
CA ARG A 232 -10.70 13.71 -6.41
C ARG A 232 -9.35 13.65 -7.13
N SER A 233 -8.43 14.55 -6.79
CA SER A 233 -7.05 14.50 -7.29
C SER A 233 -6.27 13.33 -6.68
N PHE A 234 -5.30 12.79 -7.42
CA PHE A 234 -4.38 11.79 -6.88
C PHE A 234 -3.42 12.42 -5.88
N VAL A 235 -3.00 11.62 -4.91
CA VAL A 235 -1.98 12.00 -3.95
C VAL A 235 -0.62 11.85 -4.60
N THR A 236 0.19 12.91 -4.56
CA THR A 236 1.62 12.84 -4.87
C THR A 236 2.34 12.29 -3.65
N LEU A 237 3.20 11.29 -3.84
CA LEU A 237 4.04 10.74 -2.77
C LEU A 237 5.09 11.79 -2.37
N THR A 238 4.81 12.56 -1.33
CA THR A 238 5.71 13.58 -0.78
C THR A 238 6.90 12.94 -0.05
N ASN A 239 8.01 13.66 0.02
CA ASN A 239 9.23 13.28 0.77
C ASN A 239 9.90 11.97 0.31
N LEU A 240 9.57 11.46 -0.88
CA LEU A 240 10.19 10.25 -1.42
C LEU A 240 11.69 10.43 -1.64
N GLU A 241 12.13 11.59 -2.13
CA GLU A 241 13.55 11.92 -2.35
C GLU A 241 14.37 11.73 -1.06
N GLU A 242 13.79 12.12 0.07
CA GLU A 242 14.41 11.94 1.37
C GLU A 242 14.48 10.49 1.78
N LEU A 243 13.69 9.58 1.23
CA LEU A 243 13.68 8.16 1.59
C LEU A 243 14.42 7.27 0.59
N ILE A 244 15.04 7.86 -0.44
CA ILE A 244 15.97 7.15 -1.33
C ILE A 244 17.27 6.91 -0.56
N VAL A 245 17.40 5.69 -0.02
CA VAL A 245 18.57 5.23 0.75
C VAL A 245 19.32 4.13 0.05
N PHE A 246 18.59 3.18 -0.53
CA PHE A 246 19.15 2.07 -1.28
C PHE A 246 19.54 2.53 -2.69
N PRO A 247 20.63 1.99 -3.24
CA PRO A 247 21.00 2.21 -4.64
C PRO A 247 19.98 1.57 -5.58
N ASP A 248 20.04 1.96 -6.85
CA ASP A 248 19.22 1.40 -7.91
C ASP A 248 19.36 -0.13 -8.00
N ILE A 249 18.25 -0.78 -8.37
CA ILE A 249 18.18 -2.24 -8.45
C ILE A 249 18.90 -2.73 -9.71
N THR A 250 20.09 -3.30 -9.51
CA THR A 250 20.88 -3.90 -10.59
C THR A 250 20.39 -5.31 -10.97
N HIS A 251 20.77 -5.79 -12.16
CA HIS A 251 20.53 -7.18 -12.58
C HIS A 251 21.09 -8.20 -11.57
N THR A 252 22.23 -7.89 -10.93
CA THR A 252 22.82 -8.72 -9.89
C THR A 252 21.90 -8.84 -8.68
N VAL A 253 21.31 -7.73 -8.20
CA VAL A 253 20.36 -7.75 -7.08
C VAL A 253 19.11 -8.56 -7.42
N LEU A 254 18.59 -8.42 -8.65
CA LEU A 254 17.44 -9.21 -9.12
C LEU A 254 17.75 -10.72 -9.15
N SER A 255 18.95 -11.09 -9.62
CA SER A 255 19.37 -12.50 -9.67
C SER A 255 19.50 -13.10 -8.26
N VAL A 256 20.03 -12.32 -7.31
CA VAL A 256 20.10 -12.72 -5.89
C VAL A 256 18.69 -12.88 -5.32
N LEU A 257 17.77 -11.98 -5.61
CA LEU A 257 16.39 -12.08 -5.15
C LEU A 257 15.70 -13.36 -5.65
N GLU A 258 15.87 -13.72 -6.92
CA GLU A 258 15.35 -14.97 -7.49
C GLU A 258 15.88 -16.21 -6.73
N GLU A 259 17.16 -16.22 -6.34
CA GLU A 259 17.71 -17.29 -5.52
C GLU A 259 17.14 -17.32 -4.10
N LEU A 260 17.01 -16.15 -3.47
CA LEU A 260 16.50 -16.01 -2.10
C LEU A 260 15.03 -16.40 -1.99
N MET A 261 14.23 -16.12 -3.02
CA MET A 261 12.80 -16.46 -3.06
C MET A 261 12.53 -17.94 -2.80
N MET A 262 13.43 -18.81 -3.27
CA MET A 262 13.30 -20.26 -3.14
C MET A 262 13.82 -20.80 -1.80
N LYS A 263 14.64 -20.03 -1.08
CA LYS A 263 15.43 -20.53 0.06
C LYS A 263 15.14 -19.81 1.37
N SER A 264 14.55 -18.62 1.34
CA SER A 264 14.28 -17.84 2.55
C SER A 264 13.09 -18.42 3.33
N ALA A 265 13.26 -18.56 4.64
CA ALA A 265 12.17 -18.92 5.55
C ALA A 265 11.16 -17.79 5.76
N PHE A 266 11.43 -16.59 5.25
CA PHE A 266 10.47 -15.48 5.27
C PHE A 266 9.27 -15.74 4.35
N ILE A 267 9.51 -16.35 3.18
CA ILE A 267 8.48 -16.57 2.16
C ILE A 267 7.72 -17.86 2.47
N LEU A 268 6.40 -17.74 2.51
CA LEU A 268 5.50 -18.90 2.51
C LEU A 268 5.49 -19.51 1.10
N LYS A 269 5.72 -20.82 0.99
CA LYS A 269 5.79 -21.51 -0.31
C LYS A 269 4.52 -21.32 -1.16
N ILE A 270 3.35 -21.29 -0.52
CA ILE A 270 2.06 -21.03 -1.19
C ILE A 270 1.97 -19.61 -1.77
N MET A 271 2.77 -18.66 -1.27
CA MET A 271 2.77 -17.26 -1.72
C MET A 271 3.86 -16.96 -2.76
N LEU A 272 4.76 -17.91 -3.05
CA LEU A 272 5.85 -17.73 -4.01
C LEU A 272 5.42 -17.15 -5.37
N PRO A 273 4.26 -17.51 -5.97
CA PRO A 273 3.87 -16.94 -7.26
C PRO A 273 3.65 -15.43 -7.23
N TYR A 274 3.33 -14.83 -6.06
CA TYR A 274 3.25 -13.37 -5.95
C TYR A 274 4.62 -12.70 -6.09
N TRP A 275 5.67 -13.30 -5.53
CA TRP A 275 7.03 -12.79 -5.66
C TRP A 275 7.54 -12.88 -7.10
N GLU A 276 7.22 -13.99 -7.79
CA GLU A 276 7.56 -14.17 -9.21
C GLU A 276 6.90 -13.09 -10.09
N ILE A 277 5.60 -12.83 -9.88
CA ILE A 277 4.90 -11.78 -10.61
C ILE A 277 5.40 -10.39 -10.21
N ALA A 278 5.72 -10.13 -8.94
CA ALA A 278 6.29 -8.85 -8.52
C ALA A 278 7.59 -8.53 -9.28
N LEU A 279 8.48 -9.52 -9.40
CA LEU A 279 9.72 -9.40 -10.19
C LEU A 279 9.45 -9.16 -11.67
N ILE A 280 8.52 -9.90 -12.28
CA ILE A 280 8.14 -9.72 -13.69
C ILE A 280 7.59 -8.30 -13.92
N LYS A 281 6.76 -7.80 -12.99
CA LYS A 281 6.19 -6.46 -13.08
C LYS A 281 7.24 -5.37 -12.89
N PHE A 282 8.18 -5.55 -11.98
CA PHE A 282 9.32 -4.62 -11.84
C PHE A 282 10.13 -4.54 -13.13
N LYS A 283 10.52 -5.68 -13.71
CA LYS A 283 11.26 -5.75 -14.99
C LYS A 283 10.48 -5.17 -16.17
N ALA A 284 9.16 -5.15 -16.10
CA ALA A 284 8.27 -4.56 -17.11
C ALA A 284 7.95 -3.08 -16.84
N HIS A 285 8.64 -2.41 -15.91
CA HIS A 285 8.38 -1.03 -15.48
C HIS A 285 6.96 -0.79 -14.95
N ARG A 286 6.32 -1.85 -14.43
CA ARG A 286 5.02 -1.82 -13.78
C ARG A 286 5.21 -1.69 -12.28
N PHE A 287 5.73 -0.54 -11.85
CA PHE A 287 6.21 -0.31 -10.49
C PHE A 287 5.11 -0.36 -9.41
N ALA A 288 3.93 0.17 -9.70
CA ALA A 288 2.77 0.04 -8.80
C ALA A 288 2.40 -1.43 -8.57
N ASP A 289 2.27 -2.21 -9.66
CA ASP A 289 1.90 -3.63 -9.58
C ASP A 289 2.92 -4.44 -8.76
N CYS A 290 4.22 -4.18 -8.96
CA CYS A 290 5.29 -4.77 -8.15
C CYS A 290 5.13 -4.41 -6.66
N THR A 291 4.98 -3.12 -6.37
CA THR A 291 4.87 -2.59 -5.00
C THR A 291 3.65 -3.15 -4.27
N MET A 292 2.49 -3.20 -4.94
CA MET A 292 1.27 -3.79 -4.39
C MET A 292 1.48 -5.23 -3.95
N LEU A 293 2.12 -6.05 -4.79
CA LEU A 293 2.44 -7.43 -4.44
C LEU A 293 3.43 -7.49 -3.29
N LEU A 294 4.56 -6.77 -3.35
CA LEU A 294 5.57 -6.76 -2.30
C LEU A 294 5.00 -6.37 -0.93
N LEU A 295 4.13 -5.35 -0.86
CA LEU A 295 3.49 -4.94 0.39
C LEU A 295 2.72 -6.09 1.05
N THR A 296 1.89 -6.80 0.29
CA THR A 296 1.15 -7.96 0.82
C THR A 296 2.07 -9.08 1.28
N GLN A 297 3.18 -9.28 0.55
CA GLN A 297 4.15 -10.32 0.85
C GLN A 297 5.03 -10.00 2.05
N LEU A 298 5.40 -8.74 2.23
CA LEU A 298 6.09 -8.26 3.41
C LEU A 298 5.22 -8.43 4.65
N GLU A 299 3.93 -8.08 4.58
CA GLU A 299 3.02 -8.27 5.69
C GLU A 299 2.86 -9.76 6.03
N ALA A 300 2.68 -10.63 5.03
CA ALA A 300 2.59 -12.08 5.23
C ALA A 300 3.87 -12.67 5.86
N GLY A 301 5.04 -12.28 5.37
CA GLY A 301 6.33 -12.73 5.89
C GLY A 301 6.59 -12.22 7.31
N LEU A 302 6.33 -10.94 7.57
CA LEU A 302 6.45 -10.36 8.92
C LEU A 302 5.48 -11.03 9.91
N ARG A 303 4.24 -11.31 9.50
CA ARG A 303 3.25 -12.05 10.31
C ARG A 303 3.75 -13.44 10.68
N ARG A 304 4.37 -14.15 9.73
CA ARG A 304 4.99 -15.45 9.97
C ARG A 304 6.10 -15.36 11.01
N VAL A 305 7.04 -14.42 10.84
CA VAL A 305 8.15 -14.24 11.78
C VAL A 305 7.60 -13.86 13.15
N PHE A 306 6.66 -12.91 13.23
CA PHE A 306 5.98 -12.50 14.45
C PHE A 306 5.38 -13.67 15.22
N ALA A 307 4.61 -14.53 14.52
CA ALA A 307 3.99 -15.68 15.17
C ALA A 307 5.03 -16.66 15.71
N ALA A 308 6.11 -16.90 14.95
CA ALA A 308 7.19 -17.79 15.36
C ALA A 308 7.97 -17.27 16.59
N VAL A 309 8.36 -16.00 16.59
CA VAL A 309 9.23 -15.43 17.64
C VAL A 309 8.48 -15.16 18.94
N ASN A 310 7.19 -14.83 18.85
CA ASN A 310 6.32 -14.62 20.02
C ASN A 310 5.61 -15.89 20.48
N LYS A 311 5.76 -17.02 19.76
CA LYS A 311 5.07 -18.30 20.03
C LYS A 311 3.56 -18.12 20.06
N CYS A 312 3.04 -17.36 19.11
CA CYS A 312 1.62 -17.12 18.95
C CYS A 312 0.89 -18.38 18.48
N PRO A 313 -0.42 -18.51 18.76
CA PRO A 313 -1.23 -19.55 18.15
C PRO A 313 -1.32 -19.34 16.62
N ASP A 314 -1.49 -20.43 15.89
CA ASP A 314 -1.63 -20.43 14.42
C ASP A 314 -2.81 -19.56 13.94
N THR A 315 -3.79 -19.30 14.80
CA THR A 315 -4.93 -18.42 14.50
C THR A 315 -4.52 -16.97 14.18
N LEU A 316 -3.33 -16.52 14.59
CA LEU A 316 -2.82 -15.19 14.19
C LEU A 316 -2.17 -15.20 12.79
N LEU A 317 -1.92 -16.38 12.23
CA LEU A 317 -1.51 -16.53 10.83
C LEU A 317 -2.71 -16.55 9.88
N THR A 318 -3.92 -16.82 10.41
CA THR A 318 -5.13 -17.02 9.61
C THR A 318 -6.06 -15.81 9.60
N ALA A 319 -6.74 -15.60 8.47
CA ALA A 319 -7.89 -14.70 8.42
C ALA A 319 -9.11 -15.34 9.11
N GLU A 320 -9.62 -14.67 10.14
CA GLU A 320 -10.79 -15.09 10.93
C GLU A 320 -12.00 -14.19 10.65
N SER A 321 -13.20 -14.78 10.56
CA SER A 321 -14.43 -14.02 10.26
C SER A 321 -15.03 -13.28 11.47
N THR A 322 -14.60 -13.66 12.68
CA THR A 322 -15.18 -13.19 13.96
C THR A 322 -14.24 -12.33 14.80
N THR A 323 -12.98 -12.21 14.42
CA THR A 323 -11.98 -11.40 15.12
C THR A 323 -11.32 -10.41 14.18
N LEU A 324 -10.77 -9.33 14.74
CA LEU A 324 -9.98 -8.39 13.95
C LEU A 324 -8.74 -9.10 13.40
N TYR A 325 -8.33 -8.71 12.19
CA TYR A 325 -7.13 -9.24 11.57
C TYR A 325 -5.89 -8.68 12.24
N THR A 326 -4.86 -9.53 12.34
CA THR A 326 -3.53 -9.08 12.77
C THR A 326 -2.88 -8.28 11.66
N THR A 327 -3.05 -6.96 11.75
CA THR A 327 -2.52 -5.98 10.79
C THR A 327 -1.03 -5.74 11.02
N LEU A 328 -0.39 -5.08 10.05
CA LEU A 328 1.00 -4.65 10.17
C LEU A 328 1.28 -3.84 11.45
N ASP A 329 0.36 -2.96 11.86
CA ASP A 329 0.52 -2.15 13.07
C ASP A 329 0.56 -2.98 14.34
N GLU A 330 -0.27 -4.03 14.41
CA GLU A 330 -0.27 -4.97 15.53
C GLU A 330 1.01 -5.82 15.53
N ILE A 331 1.46 -6.26 14.35
CA ILE A 331 2.69 -7.05 14.17
C ILE A 331 3.93 -6.26 14.62
N LEU A 332 3.96 -4.95 14.34
CA LEU A 332 5.10 -4.06 14.64
C LEU A 332 4.98 -3.34 15.99
N ALA A 333 3.90 -3.56 16.74
CA ALA A 333 3.69 -2.92 18.05
C ALA A 333 4.76 -3.33 19.07
N LYS A 334 5.10 -2.42 20.00
CA LYS A 334 6.10 -2.68 21.05
C LYS A 334 5.70 -3.78 22.02
N HIS A 335 4.41 -3.89 22.33
CA HIS A 335 3.87 -4.87 23.26
C HIS A 335 2.74 -5.65 22.62
N LEU A 336 2.62 -6.93 23.01
CA LEU A 336 1.49 -7.79 22.68
C LEU A 336 0.25 -7.37 23.49
N THR A 337 -0.91 -7.91 23.13
CA THR A 337 -2.19 -7.63 23.81
C THR A 337 -2.21 -8.07 25.29
N ASP A 338 -1.36 -9.03 25.67
CA ASP A 338 -1.18 -9.48 27.06
C ASP A 338 -0.13 -8.67 27.84
N GLY A 339 0.40 -7.60 27.24
CA GLY A 339 1.39 -6.70 27.83
C GLY A 339 2.84 -7.19 27.74
N LYS A 340 3.10 -8.39 27.20
CA LYS A 340 4.47 -8.86 26.97
C LYS A 340 5.17 -8.06 25.88
N ILE A 341 6.50 -8.01 25.93
CA ILE A 341 7.31 -7.37 24.90
C ILE A 341 7.23 -8.19 23.61
N ASN A 342 6.88 -7.53 22.51
CA ASN A 342 6.92 -8.14 21.19
C ASN A 342 8.37 -8.39 20.77
N GLN A 343 8.70 -9.65 20.44
CA GLN A 343 10.05 -10.04 20.07
C GLN A 343 10.40 -9.73 18.60
N LEU A 344 9.41 -9.44 17.75
CA LEU A 344 9.68 -9.11 16.34
C LEU A 344 10.47 -7.80 16.19
N PRO A 345 10.07 -6.66 16.78
CA PRO A 345 10.86 -5.43 16.70
C PRO A 345 12.28 -5.60 17.25
N VAL A 346 12.44 -6.40 18.32
CA VAL A 346 13.76 -6.73 18.90
C VAL A 346 14.62 -7.51 17.91
N LEU A 347 14.02 -8.47 17.19
CA LEU A 347 14.72 -9.28 16.19
C LEU A 347 15.08 -8.50 14.92
N LEU A 348 14.19 -7.61 14.47
CA LEU A 348 14.43 -6.75 13.31
C LEU A 348 15.48 -5.67 13.61
N GLY A 349 15.53 -5.19 14.85
CA GLY A 349 16.39 -4.09 15.25
C GLY A 349 15.84 -2.73 14.79
N GLU A 350 16.34 -1.68 15.42
CA GLU A 350 15.90 -0.30 15.21
C GLU A 350 15.96 0.15 13.74
N PRO A 351 17.04 -0.08 12.97
CA PRO A 351 17.13 0.41 11.58
C PRO A 351 16.03 -0.16 10.67
N ALA A 352 15.74 -1.45 10.77
CA ALA A 352 14.69 -2.08 9.96
C ALA A 352 13.28 -1.63 10.38
N MET A 353 13.07 -1.39 11.67
CA MET A 353 11.81 -0.87 12.20
C MET A 353 11.57 0.57 11.74
N GLU A 354 12.58 1.42 11.82
CA GLU A 354 12.51 2.80 11.35
C GLU A 354 12.21 2.87 9.86
N PHE A 355 12.85 2.04 9.02
CA PHE A 355 12.52 2.00 7.59
C PHE A 355 11.06 1.61 7.35
N LEU A 356 10.58 0.54 8.01
CA LEU A 356 9.19 0.10 7.88
C LEU A 356 8.21 1.19 8.30
N TRP A 357 8.47 1.89 9.41
CA TRP A 357 7.59 2.95 9.88
C TRP A 357 7.61 4.17 8.96
N ASP A 358 8.79 4.64 8.54
CA ASP A 358 8.91 5.78 7.65
C ASP A 358 8.20 5.52 6.32
N PHE A 359 8.41 4.36 5.71
CA PHE A 359 7.90 4.06 4.37
C PHE A 359 6.40 3.69 4.34
N LEU A 360 5.90 3.04 5.40
CA LEU A 360 4.56 2.46 5.40
C LEU A 360 3.54 3.21 6.26
N ASN A 361 3.95 3.83 7.37
CA ASN A 361 3.03 4.27 8.42
C ASN A 361 3.13 5.76 8.79
N HIS A 362 4.32 6.35 8.75
CA HIS A 362 4.55 7.69 9.30
C HIS A 362 3.79 8.75 8.51
N GLN A 363 3.15 9.72 9.18
CA GLN A 363 2.31 10.75 8.53
C GLN A 363 3.08 11.63 7.55
N GLU A 364 4.31 12.02 7.92
CA GLU A 364 5.26 12.74 7.05
C GLU A 364 5.98 11.83 6.04
N GLY A 365 5.76 10.52 6.13
CA GLY A 365 6.28 9.53 5.19
C GLY A 365 5.32 9.30 4.01
N PRO A 366 5.72 8.50 3.02
CA PRO A 366 4.97 8.34 1.79
C PRO A 366 3.76 7.42 1.94
N ARG A 367 3.57 6.74 3.09
CA ARG A 367 2.41 5.89 3.42
C ARG A 367 1.91 5.05 2.22
N ILE A 368 2.86 4.41 1.53
CA ILE A 368 2.62 3.83 0.20
C ILE A 368 1.54 2.76 0.25
N ARG A 369 1.47 2.01 1.36
CA ARG A 369 0.45 1.00 1.59
C ARG A 369 -0.95 1.60 1.62
N ASP A 370 -1.15 2.64 2.42
CA ASP A 370 -2.46 3.28 2.59
C ASP A 370 -2.92 3.84 1.24
N HIS A 371 -2.09 4.68 0.61
CA HIS A 371 -2.47 5.34 -0.63
C HIS A 371 -2.71 4.35 -1.79
N LEU A 372 -1.93 3.28 -1.92
CA LEU A 372 -2.19 2.25 -2.94
C LEU A 372 -3.48 1.48 -2.65
N SER A 373 -3.72 1.09 -1.39
CA SER A 373 -4.89 0.27 -1.01
C SER A 373 -6.22 1.02 -1.06
N HIS A 374 -6.19 2.35 -1.03
CA HIS A 374 -7.34 3.23 -1.21
C HIS A 374 -7.47 3.79 -2.64
N GLY A 375 -6.57 3.37 -3.55
CA GLY A 375 -6.57 3.81 -4.95
C GLY A 375 -6.18 5.27 -5.15
N GLU A 376 -5.51 5.90 -4.18
CA GLU A 376 -5.19 7.33 -4.16
C GLU A 376 -3.99 7.72 -5.02
N VAL A 377 -3.22 6.74 -5.52
CA VAL A 377 -2.04 6.95 -6.35
C VAL A 377 -2.35 6.58 -7.81
N ASN A 378 -1.76 7.35 -8.73
CA ASN A 378 -1.75 7.02 -10.15
C ASN A 378 -0.85 5.80 -10.43
N LEU A 379 -1.45 4.67 -10.81
CA LEU A 379 -0.71 3.41 -11.01
C LEU A 379 0.30 3.48 -12.18
N PRO A 380 -0.05 4.00 -13.37
CA PRO A 380 0.92 4.26 -14.44
C PRO A 380 2.08 5.19 -14.07
N GLU A 381 1.84 6.20 -13.23
CA GLU A 381 2.82 7.23 -12.86
C GLU A 381 3.51 6.92 -11.51
N PHE A 382 3.37 5.70 -11.01
CA PHE A 382 3.96 5.32 -9.74
C PHE A 382 5.50 5.33 -9.82
N PRO A 383 6.20 6.00 -8.88
CA PRO A 383 7.63 6.24 -8.98
C PRO A 383 8.45 4.94 -8.88
N GLU A 384 9.44 4.81 -9.77
CA GLU A 384 10.40 3.69 -9.79
C GLU A 384 11.18 3.62 -8.49
N GLU A 385 11.52 4.77 -7.92
CA GLU A 385 12.30 4.91 -6.71
C GLU A 385 11.58 4.24 -5.54
N ALA A 386 10.26 4.45 -5.42
CA ALA A 386 9.47 3.84 -4.34
C ALA A 386 9.45 2.31 -4.43
N ALA A 387 9.25 1.77 -5.63
CA ALA A 387 9.30 0.33 -5.87
C ALA A 387 10.70 -0.24 -5.61
N SER A 388 11.73 0.48 -6.03
CA SER A 388 13.14 0.09 -5.86
C SER A 388 13.56 0.05 -4.39
N GLN A 389 13.20 1.05 -3.59
CA GLN A 389 13.47 1.06 -2.15
C GLN A 389 12.80 -0.12 -1.44
N LEU A 390 11.52 -0.40 -1.76
CA LEU A 390 10.80 -1.51 -1.14
C LEU A 390 11.36 -2.88 -1.58
N LEU A 391 11.76 -3.02 -2.84
CA LEU A 391 12.36 -4.23 -3.38
C LEU A 391 13.75 -4.49 -2.76
N ALA A 392 14.59 -3.45 -2.64
CA ALA A 392 15.88 -3.52 -1.97
C ALA A 392 15.74 -3.95 -0.50
N PHE A 393 14.81 -3.32 0.22
CA PHE A 393 14.54 -3.68 1.61
C PHE A 393 13.98 -5.11 1.74
N SER A 394 13.16 -5.55 0.77
CA SER A 394 12.69 -6.93 0.72
C SER A 394 13.86 -7.91 0.61
N VAL A 395 14.86 -7.63 -0.24
CA VAL A 395 16.08 -8.45 -0.33
C VAL A 395 16.81 -8.53 1.01
N VAL A 396 16.95 -7.40 1.73
CA VAL A 396 17.57 -7.36 3.06
C VAL A 396 16.83 -8.27 4.05
N LEU A 397 15.51 -8.20 4.09
CA LEU A 397 14.70 -9.07 4.95
C LEU A 397 14.86 -10.55 4.57
N LEU A 398 14.79 -10.90 3.28
CA LEU A 398 14.96 -12.28 2.83
C LEU A 398 16.32 -12.85 3.21
N LEU A 399 17.39 -12.06 3.07
CA LEU A 399 18.75 -12.43 3.49
C LEU A 399 18.84 -12.71 4.99
N ARG A 400 18.21 -11.85 5.82
CA ARG A 400 18.20 -12.01 7.28
C ARG A 400 17.52 -13.31 7.72
N PHE A 401 16.54 -13.78 6.95
CA PHE A 401 15.80 -15.02 7.21
C PHE A 401 16.17 -16.17 6.27
N SER A 402 17.38 -16.15 5.72
CA SER A 402 17.94 -17.26 4.92
C SER A 402 18.98 -18.06 5.71
N ASP A 403 19.16 -19.32 5.32
CA ASP A 403 20.15 -20.20 5.96
C ASP A 403 21.59 -19.70 5.77
N ALA A 404 22.46 -20.02 6.73
CA ALA A 404 23.86 -19.56 6.75
C ALA A 404 24.63 -19.95 5.47
N ALA A 405 24.31 -21.09 4.85
CA ALA A 405 24.92 -21.53 3.59
C ALA A 405 24.55 -20.61 2.42
N VAL A 406 23.27 -20.24 2.29
CA VAL A 406 22.80 -19.31 1.25
C VAL A 406 23.41 -17.94 1.47
N LEU A 407 23.38 -17.50 2.73
CA LEU A 407 23.94 -16.23 3.14
C LEU A 407 25.44 -16.14 2.80
N SER A 408 26.20 -17.21 3.00
CA SER A 408 27.64 -17.24 2.66
C SER A 408 27.91 -17.16 1.16
N ALA A 409 27.02 -17.72 0.32
CA ALA A 409 27.17 -17.68 -1.12
C ALA A 409 26.89 -16.27 -1.69
N VAL A 410 25.83 -15.62 -1.20
CA VAL A 410 25.39 -14.32 -1.74
C VAL A 410 26.05 -13.12 -1.06
N LYS A 411 26.61 -13.27 0.15
CA LYS A 411 27.28 -12.19 0.87
C LYS A 411 28.58 -11.71 0.22
N GLU A 412 29.17 -12.46 -0.71
CA GLU A 412 30.38 -12.01 -1.41
C GLU A 412 30.07 -10.95 -2.48
N GLU A 413 28.82 -10.85 -2.92
CA GLU A 413 28.39 -9.87 -3.90
C GLU A 413 28.44 -8.44 -3.33
N ALA A 414 29.20 -7.55 -3.97
CA ALA A 414 29.41 -6.18 -3.50
C ALA A 414 28.10 -5.39 -3.38
N ALA A 415 27.17 -5.61 -4.32
CA ALA A 415 25.84 -5.00 -4.28
C ALA A 415 25.04 -5.43 -3.04
N VAL A 416 25.09 -6.72 -2.69
CA VAL A 416 24.40 -7.26 -1.51
C VAL A 416 25.00 -6.73 -0.21
N ARG A 417 26.33 -6.66 -0.12
CA ARG A 417 27.03 -6.06 1.04
C ARG A 417 26.63 -4.60 1.24
N LEU A 418 26.49 -3.85 0.15
CA LEU A 418 26.05 -2.46 0.20
C LEU A 418 24.62 -2.33 0.73
N LEU A 419 23.69 -3.17 0.25
CA LEU A 419 22.31 -3.19 0.75
C LEU A 419 22.24 -3.48 2.26
N LEU A 420 22.96 -4.50 2.71
CA LEU A 420 23.00 -4.87 4.13
C LEU A 420 23.56 -3.74 5.00
N ARG A 421 24.67 -3.12 4.56
CA ARG A 421 25.28 -2.00 5.29
C ARG A 421 24.34 -0.80 5.39
N ILE A 422 23.70 -0.42 4.28
CA ILE A 422 22.75 0.70 4.27
C ILE A 422 21.57 0.42 5.19
N ALA A 423 21.08 -0.82 5.20
CA ALA A 423 19.98 -1.21 6.08
C ALA A 423 20.38 -1.25 7.57
N GLU A 424 21.62 -1.62 7.88
CA GLU A 424 22.15 -1.61 9.27
C GLU A 424 22.40 -0.19 9.78
N ASP A 425 22.79 0.74 8.90
CA ASP A 425 23.07 2.15 9.22
C ASP A 425 21.82 3.05 9.03
N TYR A 426 20.65 2.48 8.74
CA TYR A 426 19.44 3.27 8.50
C TYR A 426 18.98 3.98 9.78
N HIS A 427 18.65 5.26 9.64
CA HIS A 427 18.03 6.08 10.66
C HIS A 427 16.77 6.75 10.12
N SER A 428 15.72 6.83 10.94
CA SER A 428 14.46 7.48 10.55
C SER A 428 14.70 8.88 10.01
N ARG A 429 14.18 9.12 8.82
CA ARG A 429 14.18 10.40 8.10
C ARG A 429 12.85 11.13 8.29
N CYS A 430 11.82 10.45 8.78
CA CYS A 430 10.57 11.09 9.16
C CYS A 430 10.53 11.56 10.63
N HIS A 431 11.46 11.12 11.48
CA HIS A 431 11.51 11.50 12.90
C HIS A 431 11.70 13.02 13.08
N PRO A 432 11.00 13.67 14.05
CA PRO A 432 11.11 15.12 14.27
C PRO A 432 12.54 15.62 14.47
N ALA A 433 13.40 14.84 15.11
CA ALA A 433 14.81 15.20 15.29
C ALA A 433 15.58 15.27 13.96
N PHE A 434 15.29 14.37 13.02
CA PHE A 434 15.88 14.42 11.68
C PHE A 434 15.37 15.65 10.92
N GLN A 435 14.06 15.90 10.95
CA GLN A 435 13.45 17.06 10.32
C GLN A 435 14.00 18.38 10.89
N LEU A 436 14.22 18.45 12.21
CA LEU A 436 14.87 19.60 12.86
C LEU A 436 16.32 19.75 12.39
N LYS A 437 17.10 18.67 12.36
CA LYS A 437 18.48 18.69 11.86
C LYS A 437 18.53 19.22 10.41
N LYS A 438 17.61 18.76 9.57
CA LYS A 438 17.47 19.22 8.18
C LYS A 438 17.15 20.72 8.12
N GLN A 439 16.19 21.19 8.92
CA GLN A 439 15.85 22.61 8.97
C GLN A 439 17.04 23.47 9.40
N VAL A 440 17.82 23.02 10.38
CA VAL A 440 19.03 23.71 10.81
C VAL A 440 20.07 23.76 9.69
N LEU A 441 20.33 22.65 9.00
CA LEU A 441 21.27 22.61 7.86
C LEU A 441 20.80 23.49 6.69
N SER A 442 19.51 23.48 6.39
CA SER A 442 18.93 24.33 5.34
C SER A 442 19.03 25.82 5.69
N CYS A 443 18.82 26.17 6.97
CA CYS A 443 19.01 27.53 7.46
C CYS A 443 20.49 27.95 7.32
N GLU A 444 21.41 27.08 7.69
CA GLU A 444 22.85 27.31 7.58
C GLU A 444 23.28 27.54 6.12
N GLU A 445 22.82 26.71 5.18
CA GLU A 445 23.04 26.92 3.75
C GLU A 445 22.41 28.22 3.24
N SER A 446 21.23 28.58 3.74
CA SER A 446 20.55 29.83 3.37
C SER A 446 21.35 31.04 3.84
N VAL A 447 21.86 31.01 5.07
CA VAL A 447 22.74 32.04 5.64
C VAL A 447 24.05 32.13 4.85
N ARG A 448 24.67 31.01 4.45
CA ARG A 448 25.87 31.04 3.59
C ARG A 448 25.62 31.68 2.22
N LYS A 449 24.40 31.57 1.69
CA LYS A 449 23.99 32.17 0.41
C LYS A 449 23.65 33.65 0.53
N TRP A 450 23.54 34.20 1.75
CA TRP A 450 23.40 35.64 1.89
C TRP A 450 24.66 36.31 1.34
N PRO A 451 24.52 37.32 0.47
CA PRO A 451 25.66 38.14 0.12
C PRO A 451 26.25 38.66 1.43
N LEU A 452 27.58 38.75 1.52
CA LEU A 452 28.25 39.46 2.60
C LEU A 452 27.46 40.75 2.81
N LEU A 453 26.84 40.88 4.00
CA LEU A 453 26.12 42.09 4.36
C LEU A 453 27.04 43.23 3.98
N PRO A 454 26.58 44.23 3.19
CA PRO A 454 27.43 45.35 2.84
C PRO A 454 27.98 45.86 4.16
N TRP A 455 29.31 45.76 4.30
CA TRP A 455 29.98 46.35 5.45
C TRP A 455 29.46 47.78 5.47
N PRO A 456 28.91 48.29 6.59
CA PRO A 456 28.55 49.69 6.64
C PRO A 456 29.79 50.45 6.18
N GLU A 457 29.69 51.13 5.03
CA GLU A 457 30.74 52.03 4.57
C GLU A 457 31.12 52.86 5.78
N GLU A 458 32.42 52.89 6.11
CA GLU A 458 32.91 53.64 7.25
C GLU A 458 32.15 54.96 7.32
N PRO A 459 31.49 55.28 8.45
CA PRO A 459 30.72 56.50 8.52
C PRO A 459 31.68 57.65 8.26
N CYS A 460 31.58 58.24 7.07
CA CYS A 460 32.11 59.57 6.78
C CYS A 460 31.76 60.41 8.01
N GLN A 461 32.80 60.92 8.66
CA GLN A 461 32.82 61.50 10.00
C GLN A 461 31.73 62.55 10.20
N GLU A 462 30.48 62.16 10.42
CA GLU A 462 29.39 63.10 10.69
C GLU A 462 28.12 62.39 11.21
N ALA A 463 28.29 61.45 12.14
CA ALA A 463 27.21 61.02 13.02
C ALA A 463 27.77 60.51 14.36
N ALA A 464 28.52 61.37 15.05
CA ALA A 464 28.65 61.22 16.49
C ALA A 464 27.26 61.44 17.11
N ARG A 465 26.54 60.35 17.40
CA ARG A 465 25.57 60.13 18.51
C ARG A 465 24.54 59.09 18.11
N LEU A 466 24.80 57.84 18.52
CA LEU A 466 23.89 56.90 19.18
C LEU A 466 24.63 55.56 19.21
N GLU A 467 25.12 55.17 20.38
CA GLU A 467 25.63 53.82 20.62
C GLU A 467 24.46 52.84 20.49
N ASP A 468 24.36 52.19 19.34
CA ASP A 468 23.30 51.23 19.07
C ASP A 468 23.67 49.87 19.67
N THR A 469 23.48 49.76 20.99
CA THR A 469 23.80 48.59 21.82
C THR A 469 23.06 47.32 21.39
N GLU A 470 21.91 47.44 20.73
CA GLU A 470 21.13 46.28 20.25
C GLU A 470 21.81 45.59 19.06
N THR A 471 22.37 46.36 18.14
CA THR A 471 23.05 45.82 16.94
C THR A 471 24.34 45.10 17.33
N ASN A 472 25.09 45.62 18.31
CA ASN A 472 26.27 44.95 18.89
C ASN A 472 25.91 43.69 19.70
N ALA A 473 24.77 43.70 20.41
CA ALA A 473 24.29 42.53 21.14
C ALA A 473 23.86 41.40 20.18
N CYS A 474 23.16 41.74 19.10
CA CYS A 474 22.81 40.80 18.03
C CYS A 474 24.04 40.19 17.37
N TYR A 475 25.06 40.99 17.05
CA TYR A 475 26.30 40.48 16.46
C TYR A 475 27.03 39.54 17.42
N SER A 476 27.15 39.91 18.69
CA SER A 476 27.76 39.06 19.73
C SER A 476 27.01 37.74 19.92
N LEU A 477 25.68 37.76 19.86
CA LEU A 477 24.86 36.56 19.96
C LEU A 477 25.05 35.63 18.75
N ILE A 478 25.07 36.19 17.54
CA ILE A 478 25.32 35.43 16.29
C ILE A 478 26.72 34.80 16.32
N THR A 479 27.75 35.52 16.75
CA THR A 479 29.11 34.98 16.87
C THR A 479 29.19 33.84 17.89
N LYS A 480 28.48 33.96 19.02
CA LYS A 480 28.42 32.88 20.04
C LYS A 480 27.70 31.65 19.52
N ILE A 481 26.59 31.81 18.80
CA ILE A 481 25.84 30.71 18.20
C ILE A 481 26.70 29.99 17.14
N LEU A 482 27.39 30.73 16.28
CA LEU A 482 28.29 30.17 15.26
C LEU A 482 29.48 29.43 15.89
N HIS A 483 30.08 29.98 16.94
CA HIS A 483 31.19 29.34 17.65
C HIS A 483 30.77 28.01 18.28
N GLU A 484 29.58 27.96 18.90
CA GLU A 484 29.07 26.75 19.53
C GLU A 484 28.68 25.69 18.50
N LEU A 485 28.09 26.10 17.37
CA LEU A 485 27.80 25.20 16.26
C LEU A 485 29.08 24.59 15.67
N CYS A 486 30.15 25.38 15.50
CA CYS A 486 31.44 24.87 14.99
C CYS A 486 32.10 23.84 15.92
N HIS A 487 31.83 23.87 17.22
CA HIS A 487 32.32 22.84 18.16
C HIS A 487 31.57 21.51 18.07
N HIS A 488 30.37 21.49 17.49
CA HIS A 488 29.55 20.28 17.35
C HIS A 488 29.48 19.72 15.92
N VAL A 489 30.22 20.30 14.98
CA VAL A 489 30.35 19.80 13.60
C VAL A 489 31.49 18.75 13.52
N PRO A 490 31.27 17.57 12.90
CA PRO A 490 32.31 16.55 12.73
C PRO A 490 33.52 17.07 11.91
N GLU A 491 34.73 16.62 12.25
CA GLU A 491 36.03 17.17 11.80
C GLU A 491 36.23 17.33 10.29
N ASN A 492 35.43 16.67 9.44
CA ASN A 492 35.55 16.73 7.98
C ASN A 492 35.08 18.05 7.34
N HIS A 493 34.57 19.03 8.11
CA HIS A 493 34.07 20.31 7.58
C HIS A 493 34.72 21.56 8.21
N ARG A 494 35.86 21.43 8.90
CA ARG A 494 36.60 22.59 9.40
C ARG A 494 37.32 23.31 8.26
N VAL A 495 36.73 24.38 7.74
CA VAL A 495 37.44 25.35 6.89
C VAL A 495 38.37 26.18 7.80
N LEU A 496 39.64 26.25 7.44
CA LEU A 496 40.68 27.04 8.10
C LEU A 496 40.21 28.50 8.26
N SER A 497 40.21 28.97 9.51
CA SER A 497 39.98 30.36 9.87
C SER A 497 41.03 31.26 9.24
N VAL A 498 40.64 32.09 8.29
CA VAL A 498 41.39 33.27 7.86
C VAL A 498 40.92 34.43 8.73
N PHE A 499 41.65 34.69 9.81
CA PHE A 499 41.78 36.00 10.43
C PHE A 499 43.23 36.10 10.92
N ASP A 500 44.06 36.61 10.03
CA ASP A 500 45.51 36.82 10.15
C ASP A 500 45.87 37.93 11.15
N ASP A 501 47.12 37.83 11.61
CA ASP A 501 48.08 38.92 11.83
C ASP A 501 47.67 40.08 12.76
N HIS A 502 48.16 40.00 13.99
CA HIS A 502 48.62 41.20 14.70
C HIS A 502 50.00 41.60 14.16
N PRO A 503 50.21 42.84 13.72
CA PRO A 503 51.56 43.34 13.52
C PRO A 503 52.18 43.60 14.90
N ALA A 504 53.37 43.05 15.12
CA ALA A 504 54.27 43.51 16.15
C ALA A 504 54.76 44.92 15.77
N GLU A 505 54.78 45.86 16.72
CA GLU A 505 55.96 46.66 17.08
C GLU A 505 55.64 47.63 18.23
N GLU A 506 56.74 48.12 18.82
CA GLU A 506 56.96 48.81 20.10
C GLU A 506 56.05 49.98 20.50
#